data_AF-A0A6I4W5D2-F1
#
_entry.id   AF-A0A6I4W5D2-F1
#
_cell.length_a   1.000
_cell.length_b   1.000
_cell.length_c   1.000
_cell.angle_alpha   90.00
_cell.angle_beta   90.00
_cell.angle_gamma   90.00
#
_symmetry.space_group_name_H-M   'P 1'
#
loop_
_entity.id
_entity.type
_entity.pdbx_description
1 polymer ?
#
loop_
_entity_poly.entity_id
_entity_poly.type
_entity_poly.pdbx_seq_one_letter_code
_entity_poly.pdbx_strand_id
1 'polypeptide(L)'
;MKKINKWLAIGFLVCFLWLTMQGRVSAETAAPPNQTGYNFMFDTLVHFPEERVEQAKQKRYEVKYTKYKPSRYYLEIQFPDHDSWDLNSNFYDSGYALIHSFIVNSVWQLLLIWDFLVISGVESGFSLDIVDIFADKVDAIIQKFVGFNGSEIGNTGIWGNFITFVILLAGAWIAYKGLYKRDTSSAWTGIISTIFILMASLAFFNNSSGVMHYLNDISSGISQEIMGVGLQADMVSTNQVEEDSEKNEKLSIKGINTKVDASQYSSQVSSFVVADKMYDMLIYEPYLMLQYGMTSGDPKLTPERIGRILNNKPGSEARIQAVNEERVGNTSLGYEPNVMVTSLGVFQRLTLLGLLVVSHLILGAVFLFVAGAILVYQFIFVIFALFAPFALLMALYPAWSGLAMDWTKKFIGYQILKIVVGVLLSMILTLSQILYNLTPPEDYGYAWTIIMQLILTVGIIWKRNELIGIVNGSLGKFTQYTDNSKDISKQFSKYLQNATTRIEKIRFPR
;
A
#
# COMPACT_ATOMS: atom_id res chain seq x y z
N MET A 1 25.00 18.33 50.99
CA MET A 1 24.65 17.36 49.93
C MET A 1 23.88 18.09 48.84
N LYS A 2 24.49 18.26 47.65
CA LYS A 2 23.93 19.03 46.53
C LYS A 2 22.69 18.35 45.96
N LYS A 3 21.62 19.12 45.71
CA LYS A 3 20.41 18.68 45.00
C LYS A 3 20.82 18.19 43.60
N ILE A 4 20.95 16.88 43.43
CA ILE A 4 21.02 16.27 42.10
C ILE A 4 19.72 16.61 41.39
N ASN A 5 19.82 17.25 40.22
CA ASN A 5 18.66 17.66 39.41
C ASN A 5 17.78 16.44 39.18
N LYS A 6 16.48 16.53 39.49
CA LYS A 6 15.52 15.43 39.29
C LYS A 6 15.53 14.92 37.85
N TRP A 7 15.81 15.79 36.88
CA TRP A 7 16.01 15.43 35.47
C TRP A 7 17.25 14.57 35.19
N LEU A 8 18.35 14.77 35.93
CA LEU A 8 19.53 13.90 35.84
C LEU A 8 19.27 12.53 36.48
N ALA A 9 18.52 12.48 37.58
CA ALA A 9 18.12 11.22 38.21
C ALA A 9 17.13 10.45 37.33
N ILE A 10 16.17 11.12 36.70
CA ILE A 10 15.25 10.50 35.72
C ILE A 10 16.01 10.03 34.49
N GLY A 11 16.93 10.84 33.95
CA GLY A 11 17.80 10.42 32.83
C GLY A 11 18.65 9.20 33.18
N PHE A 12 19.22 9.16 34.38
CA PHE A 12 20.00 8.01 34.85
C PHE A 12 19.13 6.76 35.06
N LEU A 13 17.91 6.93 35.59
CA LEU A 13 16.98 5.84 35.83
C LEU A 13 16.42 5.29 34.51
N VAL A 14 16.13 6.16 33.53
CA VAL A 14 15.79 5.75 32.15
C VAL A 14 16.97 5.01 31.51
N CYS A 15 18.20 5.51 31.62
CA CYS A 15 19.40 4.79 31.14
C CYS A 15 19.63 3.45 31.86
N PHE A 16 19.35 3.36 33.16
CA PHE A 16 19.51 2.14 33.96
C PHE A 16 18.44 1.09 33.65
N LEU A 17 17.18 1.52 33.50
CA LEU A 17 16.08 0.66 33.04
C LEU A 17 16.30 0.21 31.57
N TRP A 18 16.90 1.08 30.75
CA TRP A 18 17.31 0.76 29.37
C TRP A 18 18.46 -0.24 29.30
N LEU A 19 19.48 -0.10 30.18
CA LEU A 19 20.55 -1.09 30.36
C LEU A 19 20.01 -2.48 30.69
N THR A 20 18.92 -2.57 31.46
CA THR A 20 18.25 -3.85 31.74
C THR A 20 17.38 -4.36 30.58
N MET A 21 16.88 -3.48 29.71
CA MET A 21 16.14 -3.86 28.49
C MET A 21 17.06 -4.33 27.36
N GLN A 22 18.35 -4.00 27.39
CA GLN A 22 19.38 -4.61 26.54
C GLN A 22 19.80 -6.02 27.00
N GLY A 23 19.05 -6.63 27.92
CA GLY A 23 19.25 -8.02 28.33
C GLY A 23 19.41 -8.93 27.12
N ARG A 24 20.62 -9.49 26.96
CA ARG A 24 20.95 -10.45 25.91
C ARG A 24 20.06 -11.67 26.11
N VAL A 25 19.09 -11.87 25.22
CA VAL A 25 18.33 -13.12 25.19
C VAL A 25 19.21 -14.13 24.46
N SER A 26 19.93 -14.94 25.23
CA SER A 26 20.63 -16.11 24.70
C SER A 26 19.59 -17.05 24.11
N ALA A 27 19.71 -17.33 22.81
CA ALA A 27 18.89 -18.34 22.16
C ALA A 27 19.15 -19.70 22.83
N GLU A 28 18.09 -20.28 23.38
CA GLU A 28 18.09 -21.68 23.80
C GLU A 28 18.18 -22.57 22.55
N THR A 29 19.04 -23.59 22.64
CA THR A 29 19.39 -24.63 21.64
C THR A 29 20.52 -24.32 20.64
N ALA A 30 21.47 -25.28 20.62
CA ALA A 30 22.81 -25.22 20.05
C ALA A 30 22.84 -24.90 18.55
N ALA A 31 23.37 -23.72 18.20
CA ALA A 31 23.85 -23.41 16.85
C ALA A 31 25.36 -23.67 16.75
N PRO A 32 25.89 -24.03 15.56
CA PRO A 32 27.32 -24.34 15.37
C PRO A 32 28.25 -23.18 15.81
N PRO A 33 29.51 -23.47 16.16
CA PRO A 33 30.40 -22.56 16.90
C PRO A 33 30.59 -21.16 16.28
N ASN A 34 30.45 -21.02 14.96
CA ASN A 34 30.65 -19.75 14.24
C ASN A 34 29.40 -18.85 14.14
N GLN A 35 28.27 -19.21 14.73
CA GLN A 35 27.02 -18.41 14.69
C GLN A 35 26.52 -17.97 16.08
N THR A 36 27.41 -17.92 17.08
CA THR A 36 27.09 -17.48 18.45
C THR A 36 26.95 -15.95 18.54
N GLY A 37 25.92 -15.39 17.91
CA GLY A 37 25.51 -13.99 18.11
C GLY A 37 24.21 -13.89 18.94
N TYR A 38 23.81 -12.68 19.30
CA TYR A 38 22.63 -12.41 20.12
C TYR A 38 21.44 -11.86 19.29
N ASN A 39 20.24 -12.09 19.80
CA ASN A 39 19.00 -11.44 19.33
C ASN A 39 18.61 -10.35 20.33
N PHE A 40 17.87 -9.34 19.88
CA PHE A 40 17.34 -8.31 20.77
C PHE A 40 15.91 -8.63 21.19
N MET A 41 15.48 -8.14 22.36
CA MET A 41 14.07 -8.21 22.79
C MET A 41 13.11 -7.62 21.77
N PHE A 42 13.55 -6.66 20.95
CA PHE A 42 12.72 -6.06 19.92
C PHE A 42 12.34 -7.03 18.79
N ASP A 43 13.10 -8.12 18.60
CA ASP A 43 12.78 -9.18 17.63
C ASP A 43 11.49 -9.94 17.97
N THR A 44 11.04 -9.90 19.22
CA THR A 44 9.78 -10.54 19.63
C THR A 44 8.58 -9.61 19.48
N LEU A 45 8.79 -8.30 19.29
CA LEU A 45 7.69 -7.35 19.06
C LEU A 45 7.21 -7.34 17.62
N VAL A 46 8.07 -7.80 16.69
CA VAL A 46 7.73 -7.90 15.27
C VAL A 46 7.30 -9.34 14.97
N HIS A 47 6.03 -9.51 14.66
CA HIS A 47 5.46 -10.79 14.25
C HIS A 47 5.17 -10.78 12.75
N PHE A 48 5.80 -11.70 12.02
CA PHE A 48 5.55 -11.89 10.60
C PHE A 48 4.39 -12.88 10.40
N PRO A 49 3.53 -12.69 9.37
CA PRO A 49 2.45 -13.63 9.06
C PRO A 49 3.00 -14.89 8.36
N GLU A 50 3.63 -15.79 9.12
CA GLU A 50 4.39 -16.96 8.62
C GLU A 50 3.58 -17.83 7.64
N GLU A 51 2.32 -18.14 7.95
CA GLU A 51 1.46 -18.95 7.09
C GLU A 51 1.25 -18.31 5.70
N ARG A 52 1.04 -17.00 5.65
CA ARG A 52 0.84 -16.28 4.37
C ARG A 52 2.14 -16.13 3.59
N VAL A 53 3.28 -16.04 4.27
CA VAL A 53 4.60 -16.04 3.63
C VAL A 53 4.88 -17.40 2.98
N GLU A 54 4.52 -18.51 3.62
CA GLU A 54 4.63 -19.84 3.02
C GLU A 54 3.73 -19.98 1.78
N GLN A 55 2.49 -19.46 1.84
CA GLN A 55 1.59 -19.42 0.69
C GLN A 55 2.16 -18.56 -0.47
N ALA A 56 2.82 -17.45 -0.17
CA ALA A 56 3.50 -16.63 -1.17
C ALA A 56 4.69 -17.39 -1.82
N LYS A 57 5.47 -18.13 -1.02
CA LYS A 57 6.56 -18.99 -1.53
C LYS A 57 6.06 -20.08 -2.45
N GLN A 58 4.92 -20.71 -2.14
CA GLN A 58 4.27 -21.68 -3.03
C GLN A 58 3.89 -21.07 -4.38
N LYS A 59 3.57 -19.78 -4.40
CA LYS A 59 3.27 -18.99 -5.61
C LYS A 59 4.54 -18.38 -6.26
N ARG A 60 5.73 -18.89 -5.91
CA ARG A 60 7.04 -18.45 -6.44
C ARG A 60 7.39 -16.97 -6.16
N TYR A 61 6.81 -16.38 -5.10
CA TYR A 61 7.18 -15.05 -4.64
C TYR A 61 7.95 -15.14 -3.31
N GLU A 62 9.19 -14.66 -3.30
CA GLU A 62 10.03 -14.60 -2.10
C GLU A 62 9.88 -13.23 -1.43
N VAL A 63 9.29 -13.22 -0.23
CA VAL A 63 8.99 -11.99 0.52
C VAL A 63 10.25 -11.45 1.21
N LYS A 64 10.80 -10.33 0.71
CA LYS A 64 12.03 -9.70 1.24
C LYS A 64 11.85 -9.19 2.66
N TYR A 65 10.69 -8.60 2.96
CA TYR A 65 10.33 -8.01 4.26
C TYR A 65 10.53 -8.97 5.44
N THR A 66 10.39 -10.27 5.20
CA THR A 66 10.50 -11.32 6.24
C THR A 66 11.87 -11.98 6.31
N LYS A 67 12.81 -11.60 5.44
CA LYS A 67 14.13 -12.23 5.33
C LYS A 67 14.99 -12.01 6.58
N TYR A 68 14.94 -10.81 7.16
CA TYR A 68 15.77 -10.43 8.30
C TYR A 68 14.94 -9.82 9.43
N LYS A 69 15.22 -10.24 10.66
CA LYS A 69 14.66 -9.65 11.89
C LYS A 69 15.29 -8.28 12.19
N PRO A 70 14.63 -7.40 12.96
CA PRO A 70 15.16 -6.07 13.33
C PRO A 70 16.60 -6.09 13.84
N SER A 71 16.96 -7.08 14.66
CA SER A 71 18.32 -7.23 15.19
C SER A 71 19.40 -7.34 14.12
N ARG A 72 19.09 -7.90 12.95
CA ARG A 72 20.07 -8.03 11.86
C ARG A 72 20.51 -6.68 11.33
N TYR A 73 19.68 -5.66 11.49
CA TYR A 73 19.94 -4.28 11.09
C TYR A 73 20.68 -3.46 12.16
N TYR A 74 21.26 -4.11 13.18
CA TYR A 74 22.12 -3.43 14.15
C TYR A 74 23.29 -2.72 13.45
N LEU A 75 23.44 -1.42 13.73
CA LEU A 75 24.54 -0.63 13.18
C LEU A 75 25.80 -0.96 13.95
N GLU A 76 26.87 -1.35 13.26
CA GLU A 76 28.14 -1.71 13.90
C GLU A 76 29.21 -0.66 13.60
N ILE A 77 30.10 -0.49 14.57
CA ILE A 77 31.33 0.30 14.43
C ILE A 77 32.51 -0.55 14.88
N GLN A 78 33.68 -0.26 14.32
CA GLN A 78 34.94 -0.86 14.67
C GLN A 78 35.98 0.24 14.93
N PHE A 79 36.79 0.04 15.96
CA PHE A 79 37.85 0.97 16.35
C PHE A 79 39.20 0.47 15.84
N PRO A 80 40.16 1.36 15.56
CA PRO A 80 41.55 0.96 15.39
C PRO A 80 42.07 0.30 16.67
N ASP A 81 42.94 -0.70 16.53
CA ASP A 81 43.64 -1.25 17.69
C ASP A 81 44.66 -0.20 18.19
N HIS A 82 44.42 0.32 19.40
CA HIS A 82 45.33 1.22 20.09
C HIS A 82 46.16 0.44 21.13
N ASP A 83 47.42 0.83 21.32
CA ASP A 83 48.22 0.29 22.42
C ASP A 83 47.49 0.54 23.75
N SER A 84 47.41 -0.50 24.58
CA SER A 84 46.68 -0.48 25.87
C SER A 84 47.12 0.60 26.86
N TRP A 85 48.21 1.33 26.57
CA TRP A 85 48.79 2.38 27.40
C TRP A 85 48.44 3.79 26.88
N ASP A 86 47.88 3.90 25.68
CA ASP A 86 47.36 5.16 25.15
C ASP A 86 45.96 5.43 25.73
N LEU A 87 45.94 5.90 26.98
CA LEU A 87 44.70 6.15 27.72
C LEU A 87 43.82 7.22 27.08
N ASN A 88 44.41 8.13 26.29
CA ASN A 88 43.68 9.25 25.71
C ASN A 88 42.84 8.78 24.51
N SER A 89 43.43 8.07 23.55
CA SER A 89 42.70 7.50 22.40
C SER A 89 41.65 6.47 22.85
N ASN A 90 42.02 5.57 23.77
CA ASN A 90 41.08 4.60 24.35
C ASN A 90 39.90 5.27 25.06
N PHE A 91 40.10 6.44 25.70
CA PHE A 91 39.02 7.22 26.31
C PHE A 91 38.10 7.86 25.25
N TYR A 92 38.65 8.44 24.19
CA TYR A 92 37.86 8.98 23.09
C TYR A 92 37.04 7.90 22.38
N ASP A 93 37.66 6.76 22.06
CA ASP A 93 36.99 5.62 21.42
C ASP A 93 35.89 5.04 22.30
N SER A 94 36.13 4.93 23.61
CA SER A 94 35.09 4.58 24.58
C SER A 94 33.94 5.59 24.54
N GLY A 95 34.23 6.89 24.45
CA GLY A 95 33.21 7.94 24.31
C GLY A 95 32.37 7.79 23.05
N TYR A 96 33.00 7.56 21.89
CA TYR A 96 32.31 7.30 20.63
C TYR A 96 31.50 6.00 20.66
N ALA A 97 32.02 4.94 21.28
CA ALA A 97 31.33 3.66 21.48
C ALA A 97 30.06 3.83 22.31
N LEU A 98 30.14 4.66 23.36
CA LEU A 98 28.99 5.01 24.18
C LEU A 98 27.95 5.79 23.37
N ILE A 99 28.35 6.84 22.65
CA ILE A 99 27.40 7.63 21.83
C ILE A 99 26.73 6.74 20.78
N HIS A 100 27.51 5.90 20.10
CA HIS A 100 26.98 5.01 19.08
C HIS A 100 26.03 3.97 19.67
N SER A 101 26.43 3.27 20.74
CA SER A 101 25.60 2.21 21.35
C SER A 101 24.36 2.77 22.03
N PHE A 102 24.48 3.86 22.79
CA PHE A 102 23.39 4.43 23.58
C PHE A 102 22.46 5.33 22.76
N ILE A 103 22.97 6.12 21.83
CA ILE A 103 22.17 7.10 21.09
C ILE A 103 21.86 6.57 19.69
N VAL A 104 22.87 6.42 18.84
CA VAL A 104 22.68 6.09 17.42
C VAL A 104 21.92 4.78 17.26
N ASN A 105 22.42 3.71 17.86
CA ASN A 105 21.80 2.41 17.68
C ASN A 105 20.47 2.29 18.43
N SER A 106 20.30 2.92 19.60
CA SER A 106 19.01 2.88 20.30
C SER A 106 17.90 3.59 19.52
N VAL A 107 18.19 4.78 18.99
CA VAL A 107 17.23 5.53 18.16
C VAL A 107 16.94 4.77 16.86
N TRP A 108 17.95 4.18 16.23
CA TRP A 108 17.78 3.36 15.04
C TRP A 108 16.93 2.12 15.28
N GLN A 109 17.14 1.39 16.38
CA GLN A 109 16.33 0.22 16.71
C GLN A 109 14.86 0.59 17.00
N LEU A 110 14.62 1.72 17.66
CA LEU A 110 13.26 2.23 17.84
C LEU A 110 12.60 2.59 16.50
N LEU A 111 13.36 3.22 15.61
CA LEU A 111 12.89 3.57 14.27
C LEU A 111 12.55 2.31 13.46
N LEU A 112 13.43 1.30 13.48
CA LEU A 112 13.18 0.00 12.84
C LEU A 112 11.87 -0.64 13.34
N ILE A 113 11.61 -0.64 14.65
CA ILE A 113 10.36 -1.19 15.19
C ILE A 113 9.16 -0.44 14.63
N TRP A 114 9.22 0.89 14.62
CA TRP A 114 8.18 1.72 14.02
C TRP A 114 7.96 1.36 12.55
N ASP A 115 9.02 1.26 11.77
CA ASP A 115 8.93 0.94 10.34
C ASP A 115 8.39 -0.48 10.10
N PHE A 116 8.85 -1.47 10.87
CA PHE A 116 8.33 -2.84 10.81
C PHE A 116 6.84 -2.89 11.16
N LEU A 117 6.38 -2.14 12.17
CA LEU A 117 4.97 -2.06 12.55
C LEU A 117 4.13 -1.37 11.47
N VAL A 118 4.64 -0.28 10.89
CA VAL A 118 4.01 0.41 9.75
C VAL A 118 3.85 -0.55 8.58
N ILE A 119 4.91 -1.26 8.19
CA ILE A 119 4.89 -2.22 7.09
C ILE A 119 3.91 -3.36 7.38
N SER A 120 3.96 -3.96 8.59
CA SER A 120 2.98 -4.98 9.00
C SER A 120 1.54 -4.47 8.95
N GLY A 121 1.32 -3.23 9.42
CA GLY A 121 0.00 -2.61 9.47
C GLY A 121 -0.57 -2.36 8.07
N VAL A 122 0.26 -1.87 7.15
CA VAL A 122 -0.14 -1.68 5.75
C VAL A 122 -0.36 -3.01 5.06
N GLU A 123 0.56 -3.95 5.20
CA GLU A 123 0.44 -5.30 4.63
C GLU A 123 -0.87 -5.96 5.09
N SER A 124 -1.16 -5.91 6.39
CA SER A 124 -2.40 -6.43 6.97
C SER A 124 -3.62 -5.71 6.37
N GLY A 125 -3.58 -4.38 6.27
CA GLY A 125 -4.68 -3.59 5.69
C GLY A 125 -4.95 -3.89 4.21
N PHE A 126 -3.91 -4.15 3.42
CA PHE A 126 -4.06 -4.53 2.00
C PHE A 126 -4.46 -6.00 1.82
N SER A 127 -4.06 -6.88 2.73
CA SER A 127 -4.39 -8.30 2.67
C SER A 127 -5.84 -8.60 3.12
N LEU A 128 -6.42 -7.73 3.94
CA LEU A 128 -7.76 -7.89 4.46
C LEU A 128 -8.80 -7.58 3.39
N ASP A 129 -9.57 -8.62 3.06
CA ASP A 129 -10.75 -8.51 2.22
C ASP A 129 -12.02 -8.52 3.06
N ILE A 130 -12.41 -7.33 3.52
CA ILE A 130 -13.63 -7.16 4.33
C ILE A 130 -14.87 -7.48 3.48
N VAL A 131 -14.85 -7.19 2.18
CA VAL A 131 -16.01 -7.45 1.33
C VAL A 131 -16.27 -8.94 1.28
N ASP A 132 -15.24 -9.75 1.07
CA ASP A 132 -15.41 -11.21 1.02
C ASP A 132 -15.93 -11.78 2.35
N ILE A 133 -15.50 -11.24 3.47
CA ILE A 133 -15.92 -11.70 4.81
C ILE A 133 -17.40 -11.35 5.11
N PHE A 134 -17.90 -10.25 4.55
CA PHE A 134 -19.21 -9.70 4.90
C PHE A 134 -20.28 -9.80 3.80
N ALA A 135 -19.92 -10.01 2.53
CA ALA A 135 -20.85 -10.03 1.40
C ALA A 135 -22.01 -11.03 1.63
N ASP A 136 -21.71 -12.27 2.00
CA ASP A 136 -22.73 -13.30 2.26
C ASP A 136 -23.63 -12.96 3.45
N LYS A 137 -23.07 -12.35 4.50
CA LYS A 137 -23.83 -11.93 5.68
C LYS A 137 -24.75 -10.76 5.34
N VAL A 138 -24.27 -9.81 4.56
CA VAL A 138 -25.04 -8.67 4.07
C VAL A 138 -26.14 -9.13 3.13
N ASP A 139 -25.88 -10.10 2.26
CA ASP A 139 -26.88 -10.67 1.36
C ASP A 139 -28.04 -11.30 2.12
N ALA A 140 -27.76 -12.12 3.14
CA ALA A 140 -28.79 -12.68 4.01
C ALA A 140 -29.62 -11.59 4.72
N ILE A 141 -29.01 -10.46 5.08
CA ILE A 141 -29.70 -9.33 5.70
C ILE A 141 -30.56 -8.58 4.67
N ILE A 142 -30.04 -8.33 3.46
CA ILE A 142 -30.75 -7.68 2.35
C ILE A 142 -31.98 -8.51 1.97
N GLN A 143 -31.83 -9.81 1.78
CA GLN A 143 -32.93 -10.71 1.42
C GLN A 143 -34.03 -10.71 2.50
N LYS A 144 -33.66 -10.70 3.79
CA LYS A 144 -34.62 -10.58 4.90
C LYS A 144 -35.33 -9.22 4.92
N PHE A 145 -34.61 -8.12 4.66
CA PHE A 145 -35.21 -6.79 4.59
C PHE A 145 -36.15 -6.63 3.41
N VAL A 146 -35.85 -7.25 2.28
CA VAL A 146 -36.73 -7.24 1.10
C VAL A 146 -37.92 -8.17 1.33
N GLY A 147 -37.73 -9.30 2.02
CA GLY A 147 -38.75 -10.33 2.21
C GLY A 147 -38.69 -11.43 1.16
N PHE A 148 -37.50 -11.71 0.66
CA PHE A 148 -37.28 -12.68 -0.41
C PHE A 148 -37.35 -14.11 0.13
N ASN A 149 -38.26 -14.94 -0.40
CA ASN A 149 -38.38 -16.36 -0.07
C ASN A 149 -37.89 -17.23 -1.24
N GLY A 150 -36.65 -17.01 -1.69
CA GLY A 150 -36.01 -17.79 -2.76
C GLY A 150 -36.40 -17.40 -4.19
N SER A 151 -37.69 -17.32 -4.53
CA SER A 151 -38.14 -16.99 -5.90
C SER A 151 -39.14 -15.83 -6.00
N GLU A 152 -39.75 -15.44 -4.88
CA GLU A 152 -40.77 -14.37 -4.84
C GLU A 152 -40.52 -13.44 -3.65
N ILE A 153 -40.86 -12.15 -3.82
CA ILE A 153 -41.01 -11.23 -2.70
C ILE A 153 -42.29 -11.64 -1.96
N GLY A 154 -42.15 -12.22 -0.77
CA GLY A 154 -43.29 -12.59 0.06
C GLY A 154 -43.94 -11.38 0.74
N ASN A 155 -44.97 -11.62 1.56
CA ASN A 155 -45.65 -10.59 2.38
C ASN A 155 -44.88 -10.21 3.67
N THR A 156 -43.57 -10.39 3.68
CA THR A 156 -42.70 -10.06 4.82
C THR A 156 -41.63 -9.08 4.35
N GLY A 157 -40.97 -8.37 5.26
CA GLY A 157 -39.97 -7.37 4.89
C GLY A 157 -40.55 -6.06 4.38
N ILE A 158 -39.66 -5.09 4.15
CA ILE A 158 -40.00 -3.73 3.75
C ILE A 158 -40.55 -3.73 2.32
N TRP A 159 -39.95 -4.47 1.38
CA TRP A 159 -40.49 -4.53 0.02
C TRP A 159 -41.81 -5.28 -0.04
N GLY A 160 -41.93 -6.45 0.60
CA GLY A 160 -43.19 -7.19 0.65
C GLY A 160 -44.39 -6.37 1.10
N ASN A 161 -44.19 -5.52 2.13
CA ASN A 161 -45.26 -4.68 2.66
C ASN A 161 -45.53 -3.40 1.86
N PHE A 162 -44.49 -2.77 1.31
CA PHE A 162 -44.60 -1.42 0.75
C PHE A 162 -44.55 -1.36 -0.78
N ILE A 163 -44.12 -2.41 -1.49
CA ILE A 163 -43.96 -2.38 -2.94
C ILE A 163 -45.26 -2.05 -3.67
N THR A 164 -46.38 -2.68 -3.30
CA THR A 164 -47.69 -2.43 -3.91
C THR A 164 -48.16 -1.00 -3.65
N PHE A 165 -47.93 -0.49 -2.43
CA PHE A 165 -48.25 0.89 -2.08
C PHE A 165 -47.41 1.89 -2.91
N VAL A 166 -46.10 1.65 -3.05
CA VAL A 166 -45.22 2.52 -3.83
C VAL A 166 -45.55 2.47 -5.32
N ILE A 167 -45.88 1.29 -5.87
CA ILE A 167 -46.33 1.15 -7.27
C ILE A 167 -47.64 1.90 -7.50
N LEU A 168 -48.57 1.88 -6.53
CA LEU A 168 -49.82 2.65 -6.64
C LEU A 168 -49.53 4.15 -6.64
N LEU A 169 -48.65 4.63 -5.76
CA LEU A 169 -48.21 6.03 -5.76
C LEU A 169 -47.49 6.42 -7.06
N ALA A 170 -46.65 5.54 -7.59
CA ALA A 170 -45.99 5.72 -8.88
C ALA A 170 -47.02 5.83 -10.02
N GLY A 171 -48.02 4.95 -10.05
CA GLY A 171 -49.11 4.96 -11.02
C GLY A 171 -49.96 6.23 -10.94
N ALA A 172 -50.30 6.67 -9.72
CA ALA A 172 -51.02 7.93 -9.50
C ALA A 172 -50.21 9.14 -10.00
N TRP A 173 -48.89 9.16 -9.74
CA TRP A 173 -48.00 10.20 -10.24
C TRP A 173 -47.90 10.21 -11.77
N ILE A 174 -47.77 9.04 -12.39
CA ILE A 174 -47.71 8.88 -13.85
C ILE A 174 -49.03 9.35 -14.48
N ALA A 175 -50.17 8.94 -13.93
CA ALA A 175 -51.49 9.38 -14.39
C ALA A 175 -51.66 10.90 -14.27
N TYR A 176 -51.23 11.49 -13.15
CA TYR A 176 -51.25 12.94 -12.96
C TYR A 176 -50.36 13.68 -13.98
N LYS A 177 -49.12 13.22 -14.19
CA LYS A 177 -48.19 13.83 -15.17
C LYS A 177 -48.71 13.69 -16.61
N GLY A 178 -49.23 12.52 -16.97
CA GLY A 178 -49.67 12.20 -18.32
C GLY A 178 -51.03 12.81 -18.70
N LEU A 179 -52.04 12.64 -17.84
CA LEU A 179 -53.42 13.05 -18.15
C LEU A 179 -53.70 14.51 -17.77
N TYR A 180 -53.24 14.94 -16.59
CA TYR A 180 -53.55 16.28 -16.08
C TYR A 180 -52.53 17.34 -16.54
N LYS A 181 -51.23 17.08 -16.36
CA LYS A 181 -50.17 18.00 -16.81
C LYS A 181 -49.84 17.90 -18.30
N ARG A 182 -50.40 16.91 -19.02
CA ARG A 182 -50.15 16.64 -20.45
C ARG A 182 -48.66 16.50 -20.82
N ASP A 183 -47.83 16.13 -19.84
CA ASP A 183 -46.39 15.92 -20.02
C ASP A 183 -46.15 14.44 -20.30
N THR A 184 -46.48 14.03 -21.52
CA THR A 184 -46.41 12.64 -21.98
C THR A 184 -44.98 12.09 -21.92
N SER A 185 -43.97 12.93 -22.16
CA SER A 185 -42.55 12.55 -22.10
C SER A 185 -42.12 12.14 -20.69
N SER A 186 -42.46 12.95 -19.67
CA SER A 186 -42.14 12.62 -18.28
C SER A 186 -42.93 11.41 -17.77
N ALA A 187 -44.17 11.24 -18.22
CA ALA A 187 -44.98 10.07 -17.87
C ALA A 187 -44.38 8.77 -18.44
N TRP A 188 -43.97 8.78 -19.71
CA TRP A 188 -43.26 7.65 -20.34
C TRP A 188 -41.92 7.34 -19.67
N THR A 189 -41.13 8.37 -19.40
CA THR A 189 -39.85 8.22 -18.67
C THR A 189 -40.07 7.64 -17.27
N GLY A 190 -41.14 8.06 -16.58
CA GLY A 190 -41.54 7.51 -15.29
C GLY A 190 -41.90 6.02 -15.33
N ILE A 191 -42.66 5.59 -16.35
CA ILE A 191 -42.98 4.16 -16.55
C ILE A 191 -41.70 3.35 -16.75
N ILE A 192 -40.86 3.77 -17.71
CA ILE A 192 -39.63 3.05 -18.08
C ILE A 192 -38.67 2.97 -16.89
N SER A 193 -38.43 4.10 -16.22
CA SER A 193 -37.52 4.13 -15.06
C SER A 193 -38.02 3.26 -13.91
N THR A 194 -39.32 3.28 -13.61
CA THR A 194 -39.89 2.45 -12.53
C THR A 194 -39.75 0.96 -12.84
N ILE A 195 -40.06 0.54 -14.07
CA ILE A 195 -39.89 -0.87 -14.49
C ILE A 195 -38.42 -1.27 -14.47
N PHE A 196 -37.53 -0.43 -14.99
CA PHE A 196 -36.10 -0.70 -15.01
C PHE A 196 -35.53 -0.81 -13.60
N ILE A 197 -35.86 0.14 -12.71
CA ILE A 197 -35.43 0.12 -11.30
C ILE A 197 -35.96 -1.13 -10.62
N LEU A 198 -37.22 -1.50 -10.82
CA LEU A 198 -37.79 -2.72 -10.27
C LEU A 198 -37.00 -3.96 -10.69
N MET A 199 -36.76 -4.12 -12.00
CA MET A 199 -35.99 -5.24 -12.53
C MET A 199 -34.55 -5.27 -12.00
N ALA A 200 -33.86 -4.13 -12.01
CA ALA A 200 -32.49 -4.02 -11.51
C ALA A 200 -32.40 -4.31 -10.00
N SER A 201 -33.41 -3.87 -9.23
CA SER A 201 -33.48 -4.12 -7.79
C SER A 201 -33.67 -5.59 -7.49
N LEU A 202 -34.60 -6.26 -8.19
CA LEU A 202 -34.80 -7.70 -8.06
C LEU A 202 -33.53 -8.48 -8.41
N ALA A 203 -32.84 -8.10 -9.50
CA ALA A 203 -31.58 -8.71 -9.88
C ALA A 203 -30.50 -8.54 -8.81
N PHE A 204 -30.39 -7.34 -8.21
CA PHE A 204 -29.44 -7.08 -7.14
C PHE A 204 -29.79 -7.85 -5.86
N PHE A 205 -31.04 -7.86 -5.41
CA PHE A 205 -31.44 -8.55 -4.17
C PHE A 205 -31.32 -10.07 -4.25
N ASN A 206 -31.53 -10.65 -5.44
CA ASN A 206 -31.38 -12.08 -5.67
C ASN A 206 -29.91 -12.54 -5.61
N ASN A 207 -28.95 -11.63 -5.83
CA ASN A 207 -27.52 -11.97 -5.83
C ASN A 207 -26.67 -10.78 -5.38
N SER A 208 -26.94 -10.25 -4.18
CA SER A 208 -26.23 -9.05 -3.72
C SER A 208 -24.80 -9.37 -3.32
N SER A 209 -24.58 -10.56 -2.74
CA SER A 209 -23.24 -11.09 -2.46
C SER A 209 -22.40 -11.18 -3.75
N GLY A 210 -22.93 -11.79 -4.82
CA GLY A 210 -22.20 -11.93 -6.08
C GLY A 210 -21.86 -10.59 -6.74
N VAL A 211 -22.75 -9.59 -6.68
CA VAL A 211 -22.43 -8.23 -7.16
C VAL A 211 -21.32 -7.60 -6.32
N MET A 212 -21.36 -7.77 -5.00
CA MET A 212 -20.34 -7.23 -4.09
C MET A 212 -18.96 -7.86 -4.33
N HIS A 213 -18.90 -9.19 -4.41
CA HIS A 213 -17.67 -9.92 -4.75
C HIS A 213 -17.14 -9.50 -6.12
N TYR A 214 -17.99 -9.46 -7.15
CA TYR A 214 -17.56 -9.07 -8.50
C TYR A 214 -16.91 -7.67 -8.53
N LEU A 215 -17.53 -6.69 -7.87
CA LEU A 215 -16.97 -5.34 -7.80
C LEU A 215 -15.68 -5.29 -6.98
N ASN A 216 -15.58 -6.11 -5.93
CA ASN A 216 -14.39 -6.20 -5.12
C ASN A 216 -13.24 -6.92 -5.83
N ASP A 217 -13.52 -7.98 -6.58
CA ASP A 217 -12.55 -8.71 -7.40
C ASP A 217 -11.96 -7.79 -8.47
N ILE A 218 -12.78 -7.00 -9.15
CA ILE A 218 -12.32 -5.97 -10.08
C ILE A 218 -11.42 -4.96 -9.36
N SER A 219 -11.86 -4.46 -8.21
CA SER A 219 -11.15 -3.44 -7.43
C SER A 219 -9.78 -3.95 -6.95
N SER A 220 -9.75 -5.15 -6.42
CA SER A 220 -8.55 -5.82 -5.95
C SER A 220 -7.62 -6.19 -7.12
N GLY A 221 -8.16 -6.67 -8.24
CA GLY A 221 -7.40 -7.00 -9.46
C GLY A 221 -6.73 -5.78 -10.11
N ILE A 222 -7.46 -4.66 -10.25
CA ILE A 222 -6.89 -3.41 -10.76
C ILE A 222 -5.81 -2.89 -9.80
N SER A 223 -6.07 -2.94 -8.49
CA SER A 223 -5.09 -2.52 -7.50
C SER A 223 -3.80 -3.35 -7.59
N GLN A 224 -3.93 -4.67 -7.79
CA GLN A 224 -2.80 -5.59 -7.99
C GLN A 224 -1.99 -5.25 -9.25
N GLU A 225 -2.65 -5.04 -10.38
CA GLU A 225 -1.98 -4.71 -11.65
C GLU A 225 -1.18 -3.40 -11.52
N ILE A 226 -1.78 -2.38 -10.89
CA ILE A 226 -1.14 -1.07 -10.73
C ILE A 226 0.06 -1.13 -9.77
N MET A 227 0.03 -1.99 -8.75
CA MET A 227 1.18 -2.24 -7.89
C MET A 227 2.27 -3.05 -8.61
N GLY A 228 1.89 -3.96 -9.50
CA GLY A 228 2.79 -4.74 -10.35
C GLY A 228 3.50 -3.91 -11.43
N VAL A 229 2.84 -2.90 -12.02
CA VAL A 229 3.48 -1.94 -12.93
C VAL A 229 4.64 -1.22 -12.24
N GLY A 230 4.50 -0.90 -10.95
CA GLY A 230 5.58 -0.33 -10.16
C GLY A 230 6.80 -1.26 -10.04
N LEU A 231 6.66 -2.59 -10.13
CA LEU A 231 7.79 -3.53 -10.14
C LEU A 231 8.53 -3.51 -11.48
N GLN A 232 7.82 -3.32 -12.60
CA GLN A 232 8.46 -3.21 -13.91
C GLN A 232 9.25 -1.91 -14.04
N ALA A 233 8.76 -0.82 -13.45
CA ALA A 233 9.49 0.45 -13.40
C ALA A 233 10.83 0.33 -12.66
N ASP A 234 10.88 -0.48 -11.60
CA ASP A 234 12.11 -0.82 -10.87
C ASP A 234 13.14 -1.46 -11.81
N MET A 235 12.74 -2.50 -12.55
CA MET A 235 13.60 -3.18 -13.54
C MET A 235 14.08 -2.27 -14.68
N VAL A 236 13.24 -1.35 -15.15
CA VAL A 236 13.62 -0.39 -16.21
C VAL A 236 14.67 0.61 -15.69
N SER A 237 14.59 1.01 -14.42
CA SER A 237 15.59 1.92 -13.83
C SER A 237 16.95 1.26 -13.62
N THR A 238 17.01 -0.05 -13.35
CA THR A 238 18.27 -0.79 -13.20
C THR A 238 18.98 -1.03 -14.54
N ASN A 239 18.24 -1.20 -15.64
CA ASN A 239 18.81 -1.54 -16.95
C ASN A 239 19.46 -0.37 -17.71
N GLN A 240 19.42 0.87 -17.20
CA GLN A 240 20.07 2.01 -17.85
C GLN A 240 21.55 2.20 -17.48
N VAL A 241 22.16 1.26 -16.74
CA VAL A 241 23.57 1.35 -16.30
C VAL A 241 24.51 0.34 -17.02
N GLU A 242 24.00 -0.53 -17.89
CA GLU A 242 24.81 -1.51 -18.63
C GLU A 242 24.88 -1.21 -20.15
N GLU A 243 25.34 -0.02 -20.53
CA GLU A 243 25.92 0.22 -21.87
C GLU A 243 27.41 0.55 -21.71
N ASP A 244 28.21 -0.47 -21.37
CA ASP A 244 29.60 -0.64 -21.84
C ASP A 244 30.29 -1.74 -21.03
N SER A 245 30.20 -2.99 -21.47
CA SER A 245 31.24 -4.03 -21.26
C SER A 245 30.91 -5.26 -22.12
N GLU A 246 31.45 -5.25 -23.34
CA GLU A 246 31.52 -6.43 -24.20
C GLU A 246 32.51 -7.46 -23.62
N LYS A 247 32.11 -8.74 -23.69
CA LYS A 247 32.87 -10.00 -23.45
C LYS A 247 33.10 -10.44 -22.00
N ASN A 248 32.22 -11.31 -21.52
CA ASN A 248 32.59 -12.71 -21.26
C ASN A 248 31.34 -13.59 -21.09
N GLU A 249 31.14 -14.46 -22.08
CA GLU A 249 30.20 -15.58 -22.00
C GLU A 249 30.82 -16.68 -21.11
N LYS A 250 29.97 -17.30 -20.28
CA LYS A 250 30.20 -18.41 -19.32
C LYS A 250 30.55 -18.02 -17.88
N LEU A 251 29.52 -17.65 -17.13
CA LEU A 251 29.22 -18.33 -15.87
C LEU A 251 27.71 -18.27 -15.59
N SER A 252 27.01 -19.33 -15.95
CA SER A 252 25.61 -19.54 -15.60
C SER A 252 25.48 -19.69 -14.08
N ILE A 253 25.08 -18.62 -13.39
CA ILE A 253 24.49 -18.74 -12.06
C ILE A 253 23.03 -19.19 -12.25
N LYS A 254 22.74 -20.34 -11.66
CA LYS A 254 21.45 -21.01 -11.67
C LYS A 254 20.50 -20.27 -10.72
N GLY A 255 19.45 -19.66 -11.28
CA GLY A 255 18.39 -18.92 -10.57
C GLY A 255 18.61 -17.41 -10.75
N ILE A 256 17.75 -16.63 -11.37
CA ILE A 256 16.29 -16.72 -11.50
C ILE A 256 15.94 -16.09 -12.87
N ASN A 257 15.51 -16.91 -13.83
CA ASN A 257 14.84 -16.42 -15.04
C ASN A 257 13.36 -16.29 -14.72
N THR A 258 12.92 -15.22 -14.06
CA THR A 258 11.48 -14.96 -13.94
C THR A 258 11.03 -14.18 -15.16
N LYS A 259 10.61 -14.90 -16.19
CA LYS A 259 9.38 -14.48 -16.87
C LYS A 259 8.28 -14.58 -15.83
N VAL A 260 8.06 -13.48 -15.11
CA VAL A 260 6.95 -13.36 -14.19
C VAL A 260 5.70 -13.29 -15.08
N ASP A 261 4.98 -14.40 -15.20
CA ASP A 261 3.63 -14.37 -15.75
C ASP A 261 2.78 -13.49 -14.82
N ALA A 262 2.50 -12.26 -15.26
CA ALA A 262 1.75 -11.25 -14.52
C ALA A 262 0.26 -11.59 -14.32
N SER A 263 -0.16 -12.83 -14.62
CA SER A 263 -1.56 -13.22 -14.76
C SER A 263 -2.19 -13.90 -13.54
N GLN A 264 -1.51 -14.04 -12.40
CA GLN A 264 -2.14 -14.65 -11.22
C GLN A 264 -1.53 -14.23 -9.88
N TYR A 265 -1.60 -12.94 -9.55
CA TYR A 265 -1.33 -12.47 -8.19
C TYR A 265 -2.62 -12.51 -7.36
N SER A 266 -2.74 -13.47 -6.46
CA SER A 266 -3.79 -13.40 -5.42
C SER A 266 -3.53 -12.21 -4.48
N SER A 267 -4.57 -11.65 -3.85
CA SER A 267 -4.51 -10.55 -2.87
C SER A 267 -3.35 -10.65 -1.86
N GLN A 268 -3.04 -11.88 -1.43
CA GLN A 268 -1.93 -12.20 -0.53
C GLN A 268 -0.54 -11.82 -1.06
N VAL A 269 -0.27 -12.00 -2.36
CA VAL A 269 1.05 -11.70 -2.92
C VAL A 269 1.19 -10.20 -3.16
N SER A 270 0.11 -9.52 -3.55
CA SER A 270 0.14 -8.07 -3.75
C SER A 270 0.35 -7.26 -2.48
N SER A 271 -0.20 -7.71 -1.33
CA SER A 271 0.08 -7.05 -0.06
C SER A 271 1.57 -7.17 0.31
N PHE A 272 2.21 -8.30 0.02
CA PHE A 272 3.65 -8.47 0.21
C PHE A 272 4.49 -7.65 -0.77
N VAL A 273 4.04 -7.43 -2.01
CA VAL A 273 4.73 -6.51 -2.94
C VAL A 273 4.78 -5.08 -2.37
N VAL A 274 3.68 -4.60 -1.80
CA VAL A 274 3.65 -3.30 -1.11
C VAL A 274 4.59 -3.31 0.09
N ALA A 275 4.53 -4.36 0.90
CA ALA A 275 5.36 -4.51 2.08
C ALA A 275 6.86 -4.50 1.75
N ASP A 276 7.26 -5.21 0.69
CA ASP A 276 8.64 -5.29 0.22
C ASP A 276 9.13 -3.93 -0.31
N LYS A 277 8.30 -3.20 -1.06
CA LYS A 277 8.65 -1.84 -1.50
C LYS A 277 8.78 -0.86 -0.34
N MET A 278 7.88 -0.94 0.64
CA MET A 278 7.97 -0.13 1.86
C MET A 278 9.17 -0.52 2.71
N TYR A 279 9.52 -1.80 2.77
CA TYR A 279 10.71 -2.31 3.44
C TYR A 279 11.98 -1.80 2.77
N ASP A 280 12.03 -1.83 1.44
CA ASP A 280 13.15 -1.29 0.68
C ASP A 280 13.33 0.21 1.03
N MET A 281 12.22 0.97 1.03
CA MET A 281 12.19 2.41 1.35
C MET A 281 12.54 2.76 2.81
N LEU A 282 11.96 2.06 3.79
CA LEU A 282 11.98 2.46 5.20
C LEU A 282 13.10 1.78 6.00
N ILE A 283 13.58 0.63 5.55
CA ILE A 283 14.51 -0.20 6.33
C ILE A 283 15.79 -0.47 5.56
N TYR A 284 15.67 -1.06 4.37
CA TYR A 284 16.82 -1.56 3.63
C TYR A 284 17.72 -0.41 3.14
N GLU A 285 17.20 0.53 2.34
CA GLU A 285 17.99 1.66 1.85
C GLU A 285 18.54 2.54 2.98
N PRO A 286 17.75 2.93 4.01
CA PRO A 286 18.28 3.70 5.13
C PRO A 286 19.37 2.96 5.91
N TYR A 287 19.25 1.64 6.07
CA TYR A 287 20.31 0.85 6.68
C TYR A 287 21.60 0.90 5.85
N LEU A 288 21.51 0.75 4.53
CA LEU A 288 22.68 0.81 3.66
C LEU A 288 23.36 2.19 3.77
N MET A 289 22.58 3.27 3.79
CA MET A 289 23.11 4.61 3.99
C MET A 289 23.80 4.77 5.34
N LEU A 290 23.21 4.25 6.41
CA LEU A 290 23.80 4.39 7.75
C LEU A 290 25.03 3.49 7.93
N GLN A 291 24.99 2.24 7.46
CA GLN A 291 26.06 1.28 7.67
C GLN A 291 27.20 1.47 6.67
N TYR A 292 26.89 1.58 5.38
CA TYR A 292 27.86 1.63 4.28
C TYR A 292 28.13 3.04 3.75
N GLY A 293 27.24 4.00 4.02
CA GLY A 293 27.35 5.33 3.40
C GLY A 293 27.02 5.31 1.91
N MET A 294 26.25 4.31 1.47
CA MET A 294 25.91 4.02 0.08
C MET A 294 24.44 3.62 -0.04
N THR A 295 23.86 3.74 -1.24
CA THR A 295 22.54 3.16 -1.57
C THR A 295 22.71 1.89 -2.40
N SER A 296 21.63 1.12 -2.56
CA SER A 296 21.64 -0.08 -3.42
C SER A 296 21.96 0.21 -4.90
N GLY A 297 21.79 1.46 -5.35
CA GLY A 297 22.16 1.90 -6.70
C GLY A 297 23.67 2.04 -6.93
N ASP A 298 24.51 1.99 -5.89
CA ASP A 298 25.96 2.08 -6.04
C ASP A 298 26.54 0.73 -6.52
N PRO A 299 27.23 0.66 -7.67
CA PRO A 299 27.79 -0.59 -8.20
C PRO A 299 28.85 -1.22 -7.28
N LYS A 300 29.45 -0.44 -6.37
CA LYS A 300 30.41 -0.95 -5.37
C LYS A 300 29.74 -1.74 -4.24
N LEU A 301 28.41 -1.71 -4.14
CA LEU A 301 27.65 -2.33 -3.06
C LEU A 301 26.93 -3.59 -3.53
N THR A 302 27.66 -4.72 -3.57
CA THR A 302 27.10 -5.99 -4.06
C THR A 302 26.23 -6.71 -3.02
N PRO A 303 25.27 -7.55 -3.44
CA PRO A 303 24.47 -8.38 -2.53
C PRO A 303 25.32 -9.29 -1.64
N GLU A 304 26.45 -9.79 -2.15
CA GLU A 304 27.39 -10.59 -1.36
C GLU A 304 28.02 -9.75 -0.25
N ARG A 305 28.47 -8.52 -0.56
CA ARG A 305 29.05 -7.59 0.41
C ARG A 305 28.08 -7.28 1.55
N ILE A 306 26.81 -7.00 1.20
CA ILE A 306 25.74 -6.76 2.18
C ILE A 306 25.45 -8.02 3.00
N GLY A 307 25.38 -9.18 2.32
CA GLY A 307 25.09 -10.47 2.93
C GLY A 307 26.12 -10.91 3.97
N ARG A 308 27.40 -10.51 3.83
CA ARG A 308 28.44 -10.81 4.83
C ARG A 308 28.14 -10.24 6.21
N ILE A 309 27.41 -9.13 6.28
CA ILE A 309 26.97 -8.54 7.56
C ILE A 309 25.56 -9.02 7.93
N LEU A 310 24.57 -8.89 7.03
CA LEU A 310 23.17 -9.19 7.36
C LEU A 310 22.87 -10.67 7.63
N ASN A 311 23.59 -11.60 6.99
CA ASN A 311 23.39 -13.04 7.22
C ASN A 311 23.94 -13.51 8.57
N ASN A 312 24.83 -12.73 9.19
CA ASN A 312 25.46 -13.05 10.47
C ASN A 312 24.79 -12.28 11.62
N LYS A 313 24.70 -12.90 12.80
CA LYS A 313 24.02 -12.28 13.95
C LYS A 313 24.91 -11.19 14.57
N PRO A 314 24.35 -10.12 15.15
CA PRO A 314 25.12 -9.19 15.96
C PRO A 314 25.96 -9.92 17.01
N GLY A 315 27.22 -9.50 17.15
CA GLY A 315 28.17 -10.11 18.09
C GLY A 315 28.78 -11.45 17.66
N SER A 316 28.42 -12.00 16.50
CA SER A 316 29.13 -13.15 15.95
C SER A 316 30.48 -12.75 15.38
N GLU A 317 31.49 -13.61 15.54
CA GLU A 317 32.85 -13.34 15.08
C GLU A 317 32.91 -13.04 13.57
N ALA A 318 32.15 -13.80 12.77
CA ALA A 318 32.06 -13.60 11.32
C ALA A 318 31.53 -12.20 10.94
N ARG A 319 30.58 -11.66 11.70
CA ARG A 319 30.04 -10.31 11.46
C ARG A 319 31.05 -9.23 11.86
N ILE A 320 31.68 -9.40 13.02
CA ILE A 320 32.72 -8.50 13.54
C ILE A 320 33.87 -8.38 12.54
N GLN A 321 34.34 -9.52 11.99
CA GLN A 321 35.36 -9.56 10.96
C GLN A 321 34.90 -8.85 9.68
N ALA A 322 33.68 -9.11 9.19
CA ALA A 322 33.14 -8.45 8.01
C ALA A 322 33.07 -6.92 8.17
N VAL A 323 32.65 -6.42 9.35
CA VAL A 323 32.61 -4.97 9.63
C VAL A 323 34.03 -4.39 9.74
N ASN A 324 34.99 -5.15 10.25
CA ASN A 324 36.38 -4.69 10.28
C ASN A 324 36.97 -4.58 8.86
N GLU A 325 36.64 -5.51 7.96
CA GLU A 325 37.02 -5.41 6.54
C GLU A 325 36.39 -4.20 5.86
N GLU A 326 35.14 -3.86 6.16
CA GLU A 326 34.51 -2.63 5.70
C GLU A 326 35.26 -1.39 6.21
N ARG A 327 35.73 -1.42 7.47
CA ARG A 327 36.48 -0.31 8.08
C ARG A 327 37.81 -0.06 7.38
N VAL A 328 38.61 -1.11 7.20
CA VAL A 328 39.97 -0.98 6.64
C VAL A 328 40.00 -0.97 5.12
N GLY A 329 38.92 -1.39 4.47
CA GLY A 329 38.90 -1.70 3.05
C GLY A 329 39.57 -3.06 2.76
N ASN A 330 39.26 -3.60 1.59
CA ASN A 330 39.82 -4.87 1.12
C ASN A 330 40.07 -4.77 -0.40
N THR A 331 41.33 -4.55 -0.78
CA THR A 331 41.74 -4.39 -2.18
C THR A 331 41.45 -5.62 -3.03
N SER A 332 41.49 -6.84 -2.45
CA SER A 332 41.18 -8.08 -3.18
C SER A 332 39.69 -8.21 -3.52
N LEU A 333 38.82 -7.50 -2.79
CA LEU A 333 37.38 -7.48 -2.99
C LEU A 333 36.89 -6.14 -3.58
N GLY A 334 37.79 -5.19 -3.84
CA GLY A 334 37.45 -3.85 -4.34
C GLY A 334 36.76 -2.94 -3.31
N TYR A 335 36.90 -3.23 -2.01
CA TYR A 335 36.24 -2.45 -0.96
C TYR A 335 37.12 -1.28 -0.52
N GLU A 336 36.61 -0.07 -0.67
CA GLU A 336 37.24 1.14 -0.13
C GLU A 336 36.99 1.25 1.39
N PRO A 337 37.91 1.86 2.15
CA PRO A 337 37.72 2.11 3.58
C PRO A 337 36.44 2.90 3.84
N ASN A 338 35.53 2.32 4.61
CA ASN A 338 34.24 2.93 4.94
C ASN A 338 34.33 3.72 6.25
N VAL A 339 34.21 5.04 6.15
CA VAL A 339 34.25 5.93 7.31
C VAL A 339 33.02 5.80 8.22
N MET A 340 31.88 5.31 7.72
CA MET A 340 30.64 5.19 8.49
C MET A 340 30.82 4.23 9.66
N VAL A 341 31.58 3.15 9.49
CA VAL A 341 31.85 2.14 10.53
C VAL A 341 32.98 2.54 11.48
N THR A 342 33.52 3.76 11.38
CA THR A 342 34.58 4.28 12.27
C THR A 342 34.01 5.27 13.29
N SER A 343 34.85 5.72 14.24
CA SER A 343 34.53 6.80 15.18
C SER A 343 34.13 8.12 14.50
N LEU A 344 34.69 8.43 13.32
CA LEU A 344 34.36 9.63 12.54
C LEU A 344 32.92 9.59 12.00
N GLY A 345 32.45 8.39 11.62
CA GLY A 345 31.12 8.17 11.07
C GLY A 345 29.98 8.32 12.09
N VAL A 346 30.27 8.26 13.39
CA VAL A 346 29.24 8.28 14.45
C VAL A 346 28.36 9.54 14.37
N PHE A 347 28.96 10.71 14.17
CA PHE A 347 28.19 11.97 14.06
C PHE A 347 27.46 12.12 12.72
N GLN A 348 28.03 11.59 11.63
CA GLN A 348 27.37 11.56 10.31
C GLN A 348 26.11 10.68 10.37
N ARG A 349 26.24 9.48 10.95
CA ARG A 349 25.11 8.58 11.23
C ARG A 349 24.06 9.23 12.11
N LEU A 350 24.46 9.89 13.20
CA LEU A 350 23.51 10.59 14.09
C LEU A 350 22.72 11.67 13.35
N THR A 351 23.37 12.43 12.47
CA THR A 351 22.74 13.48 11.67
C THR A 351 21.74 12.91 10.66
N LEU A 352 22.15 11.89 9.89
CA LEU A 352 21.26 11.19 8.96
C LEU A 352 20.10 10.53 9.69
N LEU A 353 20.37 9.90 10.83
CA LEU A 353 19.36 9.26 11.65
C LEU A 353 18.33 10.26 12.18
N GLY A 354 18.75 11.46 12.60
CA GLY A 354 17.82 12.53 12.99
C GLY A 354 16.86 12.90 11.87
N LEU A 355 17.35 13.00 10.63
CA LEU A 355 16.53 13.26 9.45
C LEU A 355 15.60 12.08 9.12
N LEU A 356 16.11 10.84 9.21
CA LEU A 356 15.33 9.62 8.99
C LEU A 356 14.19 9.48 9.99
N VAL A 357 14.43 9.74 11.28
CA VAL A 357 13.37 9.69 12.30
C VAL A 357 12.22 10.62 11.93
N VAL A 358 12.51 11.88 11.56
CA VAL A 358 11.45 12.82 11.19
C VAL A 358 10.72 12.38 9.92
N SER A 359 11.46 11.97 8.89
CA SER A 359 10.86 11.58 7.61
C SER A 359 10.04 10.30 7.72
N HIS A 360 10.53 9.27 8.39
CA HIS A 360 9.89 7.96 8.51
C HIS A 360 8.67 7.99 9.44
N LEU A 361 8.66 8.85 10.46
CA LEU A 361 7.44 9.09 11.26
C LEU A 361 6.34 9.71 10.39
N ILE A 362 6.67 10.68 9.53
CA ILE A 362 5.71 11.30 8.61
C ILE A 362 5.25 10.29 7.54
N LEU A 363 6.19 9.62 6.87
CA LEU A 363 5.90 8.61 5.85
C LEU A 363 5.06 7.47 6.41
N GLY A 364 5.46 6.93 7.57
CA GLY A 364 4.74 5.86 8.24
C GLY A 364 3.31 6.25 8.62
N ALA A 365 3.10 7.48 9.11
CA ALA A 365 1.76 7.99 9.36
C ALA A 365 0.91 8.10 8.08
N VAL A 366 1.50 8.57 6.97
CA VAL A 366 0.83 8.62 5.66
C VAL A 366 0.45 7.22 5.19
N PHE A 367 1.36 6.25 5.27
CA PHE A 367 1.12 4.89 4.84
C PHE A 367 0.04 4.18 5.67
N LEU A 368 0.06 4.34 6.98
CA LEU A 368 -1.01 3.83 7.86
C LEU A 368 -2.35 4.50 7.57
N PHE A 369 -2.37 5.80 7.27
CA PHE A 369 -3.59 6.50 6.87
C PHE A 369 -4.16 5.96 5.56
N VAL A 370 -3.31 5.71 4.56
CA VAL A 370 -3.69 5.11 3.27
C VAL A 370 -4.27 3.70 3.46
N ALA A 371 -3.59 2.84 4.24
CA ALA A 371 -4.10 1.50 4.54
C ALA A 371 -5.43 1.53 5.30
N GLY A 372 -5.55 2.43 6.28
CA GLY A 372 -6.81 2.67 7.00
C GLY A 372 -7.93 3.14 6.07
N ALA A 373 -7.63 4.05 5.14
CA ALA A 373 -8.62 4.55 4.16
C ALA A 373 -9.15 3.43 3.26
N ILE A 374 -8.29 2.51 2.82
CA ILE A 374 -8.69 1.32 2.04
C ILE A 374 -9.70 0.48 2.81
N LEU A 375 -9.41 0.16 4.08
CA LEU A 375 -10.33 -0.60 4.93
C LEU A 375 -11.65 0.15 5.14
N VAL A 376 -11.60 1.45 5.40
CA VAL A 376 -12.80 2.29 5.56
C VAL A 376 -13.67 2.28 4.31
N TYR A 377 -13.10 2.37 3.11
CA TYR A 377 -13.90 2.30 1.88
C TYR A 377 -14.54 0.92 1.67
N GLN A 378 -13.87 -0.18 2.06
CA GLN A 378 -14.49 -1.50 2.04
C GLN A 378 -15.65 -1.59 3.04
N PHE A 379 -15.48 -1.10 4.27
CA PHE A 379 -16.58 -1.06 5.25
C PHE A 379 -17.75 -0.21 4.77
N ILE A 380 -17.49 0.98 4.24
CA ILE A 380 -18.54 1.86 3.74
C ILE A 380 -19.26 1.21 2.56
N PHE A 381 -18.53 0.54 1.65
CA PHE A 381 -19.13 -0.22 0.56
C PHE A 381 -20.14 -1.28 1.05
N VAL A 382 -19.74 -2.08 2.04
CA VAL A 382 -20.57 -3.10 2.69
C VAL A 382 -21.79 -2.46 3.37
N ILE A 383 -21.60 -1.37 4.12
CA ILE A 383 -22.71 -0.63 4.76
C ILE A 383 -23.67 -0.06 3.71
N PHE A 384 -23.16 0.47 2.61
CA PHE A 384 -23.97 1.08 1.56
C PHE A 384 -24.83 0.06 0.80
N ALA A 385 -24.35 -1.19 0.70
CA ALA A 385 -25.15 -2.31 0.21
C ALA A 385 -26.37 -2.58 1.09
N LEU A 386 -26.22 -2.53 2.43
CA LEU A 386 -27.35 -2.71 3.37
C LEU A 386 -28.44 -1.65 3.21
N PHE A 387 -28.12 -0.47 2.69
CA PHE A 387 -29.10 0.57 2.38
C PHE A 387 -29.85 0.36 1.06
N ALA A 388 -29.43 -0.61 0.23
CA ALA A 388 -30.03 -0.86 -1.09
C ALA A 388 -31.55 -1.10 -1.03
N PRO A 389 -32.11 -1.94 -0.13
CA PRO A 389 -33.55 -2.14 -0.05
C PRO A 389 -34.32 -0.85 0.15
N PHE A 390 -33.83 0.06 0.99
CA PHE A 390 -34.50 1.33 1.22
C PHE A 390 -34.36 2.29 0.04
N ALA A 391 -33.14 2.47 -0.46
CA ALA A 391 -32.85 3.40 -1.56
C ALA A 391 -33.61 3.04 -2.84
N LEU A 392 -33.62 1.76 -3.20
CA LEU A 392 -34.25 1.26 -4.41
C LEU A 392 -35.79 1.25 -4.30
N LEU A 393 -36.34 1.02 -3.11
CA LEU A 393 -37.80 1.09 -2.89
C LEU A 393 -38.30 2.51 -3.10
N MET A 394 -37.61 3.51 -2.53
CA MET A 394 -37.97 4.91 -2.73
C MET A 394 -37.79 5.35 -4.20
N ALA A 395 -36.81 4.79 -4.89
CA ALA A 395 -36.56 5.12 -6.30
C ALA A 395 -37.64 4.59 -7.26
N LEU A 396 -38.49 3.64 -6.84
CA LEU A 396 -39.67 3.23 -7.61
C LEU A 396 -40.68 4.36 -7.77
N TYR A 397 -40.68 5.36 -6.88
CA TYR A 397 -41.47 6.57 -7.11
C TYR A 397 -40.79 7.42 -8.21
N PRO A 398 -41.43 7.66 -9.36
CA PRO A 398 -40.75 8.21 -10.54
C PRO A 398 -40.07 9.56 -10.32
N ALA A 399 -40.61 10.40 -9.45
CA ALA A 399 -40.02 11.70 -9.12
C ALA A 399 -38.67 11.57 -8.38
N TRP A 400 -38.41 10.42 -7.77
CA TRP A 400 -37.19 10.08 -7.04
C TRP A 400 -36.36 8.99 -7.75
N SER A 401 -36.65 8.69 -9.02
CA SER A 401 -35.89 7.72 -9.81
C SER A 401 -34.38 7.99 -9.88
N GLY A 402 -33.97 9.26 -9.77
CA GLY A 402 -32.56 9.65 -9.66
C GLY A 402 -31.84 9.06 -8.44
N LEU A 403 -32.57 8.74 -7.36
CA LEU A 403 -32.01 8.15 -6.15
C LEU A 403 -31.36 6.79 -6.41
N ALA A 404 -31.92 5.97 -7.31
CA ALA A 404 -31.32 4.69 -7.69
C ALA A 404 -29.96 4.90 -8.36
N MET A 405 -29.87 5.86 -9.29
CA MET A 405 -28.61 6.18 -9.96
C MET A 405 -27.59 6.77 -8.98
N ASP A 406 -28.01 7.66 -8.08
CA ASP A 406 -27.13 8.25 -7.08
C ASP A 406 -26.63 7.21 -6.07
N TRP A 407 -27.49 6.27 -5.67
CA TRP A 407 -27.08 5.13 -4.86
C TRP A 407 -26.07 4.27 -5.60
N THR A 408 -26.35 3.86 -6.85
CA THR A 408 -25.43 3.05 -7.65
C THR A 408 -24.07 3.72 -7.85
N LYS A 409 -24.06 5.03 -8.15
CA LYS A 409 -22.82 5.82 -8.29
C LYS A 409 -21.99 5.81 -7.01
N LYS A 410 -22.62 5.97 -5.84
CA LYS A 410 -21.92 5.93 -4.55
C LYS A 410 -21.43 4.51 -4.23
N PHE A 411 -22.26 3.51 -4.45
CA PHE A 411 -21.94 2.10 -4.24
C PHE A 411 -20.69 1.69 -5.03
N ILE A 412 -20.67 1.95 -6.34
CA ILE A 412 -19.49 1.69 -7.19
C ILE A 412 -18.34 2.65 -6.83
N GLY A 413 -18.66 3.90 -6.51
CA GLY A 413 -17.70 4.94 -6.17
C GLY A 413 -16.78 4.60 -5.00
N TYR A 414 -17.27 3.87 -3.98
CA TYR A 414 -16.43 3.42 -2.87
C TYR A 414 -15.35 2.41 -3.32
N GLN A 415 -15.65 1.53 -4.27
CA GLN A 415 -14.65 0.63 -4.86
C GLN A 415 -13.66 1.39 -5.73
N ILE A 416 -14.11 2.37 -6.50
CA ILE A 416 -13.22 3.26 -7.26
C ILE A 416 -12.29 4.02 -6.32
N LEU A 417 -12.79 4.54 -5.19
CA LEU A 417 -11.97 5.22 -4.19
C LEU A 417 -10.90 4.30 -3.58
N LYS A 418 -11.23 3.03 -3.31
CA LYS A 418 -10.24 2.00 -2.90
C LYS A 418 -9.10 1.88 -3.93
N ILE A 419 -9.45 1.73 -5.21
CA ILE A 419 -8.46 1.65 -6.30
C ILE A 419 -7.61 2.92 -6.35
N VAL A 420 -8.24 4.09 -6.32
CA VAL A 420 -7.54 5.38 -6.46
C VAL A 420 -6.55 5.60 -5.33
N VAL A 421 -6.89 5.23 -4.10
CA VAL A 421 -5.95 5.27 -2.97
C VAL A 421 -4.78 4.28 -3.18
N GLY A 422 -5.06 3.08 -3.68
CA GLY A 422 -4.02 2.11 -4.06
C GLY A 422 -3.07 2.64 -5.16
N VAL A 423 -3.61 3.33 -6.17
CA VAL A 423 -2.83 3.99 -7.23
C VAL A 423 -1.90 5.06 -6.65
N LEU A 424 -2.42 5.92 -5.77
CA LEU A 424 -1.62 6.97 -5.14
C LEU A 424 -0.47 6.36 -4.32
N LEU A 425 -0.74 5.26 -3.60
CA LEU A 425 0.31 4.54 -2.88
C LEU A 425 1.36 3.98 -3.84
N SER A 426 0.94 3.26 -4.88
CA SER A 426 1.85 2.69 -5.89
C SER A 426 2.75 3.76 -6.51
N MET A 427 2.20 4.95 -6.78
CA MET A 427 2.95 6.08 -7.32
C MET A 427 4.01 6.60 -6.32
N ILE A 428 3.65 6.74 -5.03
CA ILE A 428 4.61 7.12 -3.97
C ILE A 428 5.74 6.10 -3.87
N LEU A 429 5.41 4.81 -3.83
CA LEU A 429 6.39 3.74 -3.72
C LEU A 429 7.32 3.68 -4.93
N THR A 430 6.76 3.83 -6.14
CA THR A 430 7.54 3.78 -7.38
C THR A 430 8.46 4.99 -7.52
N LEU A 431 7.98 6.20 -7.22
CA LEU A 431 8.82 7.41 -7.26
C LEU A 431 9.94 7.34 -6.23
N SER A 432 9.69 6.73 -5.08
CA SER A 432 10.74 6.50 -4.09
C SER A 432 11.83 5.58 -4.58
N GLN A 433 11.47 4.47 -5.24
CA GLN A 433 12.46 3.55 -5.78
C GLN A 433 13.33 4.24 -6.84
N ILE A 434 12.71 5.00 -7.74
CA ILE A 434 13.45 5.81 -8.72
C ILE A 434 14.42 6.74 -8.01
N LEU A 435 13.98 7.41 -6.94
CA LEU A 435 14.83 8.35 -6.21
C LEU A 435 16.03 7.69 -5.52
N TYR A 436 15.88 6.46 -5.00
CA TYR A 436 16.99 5.72 -4.36
C TYR A 436 17.93 5.05 -5.36
N ASN A 437 17.44 4.73 -6.56
CA ASN A 437 18.25 4.21 -7.66
C ASN A 437 19.06 5.31 -8.37
N LEU A 438 18.67 6.58 -8.22
CA LEU A 438 19.46 7.69 -8.72
C LEU A 438 20.64 7.96 -7.78
N THR A 439 21.86 7.96 -8.33
CA THR A 439 23.05 8.41 -7.58
C THR A 439 22.80 9.83 -7.07
N PRO A 440 23.00 10.09 -5.76
CA PRO A 440 22.82 11.42 -5.22
C PRO A 440 23.72 12.42 -5.97
N PRO A 441 23.28 13.66 -6.21
CA PRO A 441 24.15 14.69 -6.75
C PRO A 441 25.43 14.81 -5.91
N GLU A 442 26.60 14.86 -6.56
CA GLU A 442 27.91 14.91 -5.89
C GLU A 442 28.00 16.05 -4.85
N ASP A 443 27.27 17.16 -5.09
CA ASP A 443 27.25 18.34 -4.24
C ASP A 443 26.41 18.22 -2.96
N TYR A 444 25.43 17.31 -2.90
CA TYR A 444 24.39 17.32 -1.85
C TYR A 444 24.26 16.02 -1.05
N GLY A 445 24.85 14.92 -1.52
CA GLY A 445 24.92 13.64 -0.80
C GLY A 445 23.56 13.01 -0.44
N TYR A 446 23.57 11.99 0.42
CA TYR A 446 22.39 11.17 0.75
C TYR A 446 21.33 11.87 1.62
N ALA A 447 21.65 12.98 2.28
CA ALA A 447 20.63 13.76 3.00
C ALA A 447 19.57 14.33 2.03
N TRP A 448 19.99 14.65 0.80
CA TRP A 448 19.11 15.18 -0.24
C TRP A 448 18.06 14.17 -0.69
N THR A 449 18.41 12.88 -0.81
CA THR A 449 17.47 11.84 -1.23
C THR A 449 16.35 11.67 -0.20
N ILE A 450 16.68 11.70 1.10
CA ILE A 450 15.68 11.62 2.18
C ILE A 450 14.73 12.84 2.16
N ILE A 451 15.28 14.04 1.96
CA ILE A 451 14.49 15.29 1.88
C ILE A 451 13.57 15.26 0.65
N MET A 452 14.10 14.88 -0.50
CA MET A 452 13.32 14.75 -1.74
C MET A 452 12.22 13.71 -1.60
N GLN A 453 12.50 12.57 -0.97
CA GLN A 453 11.51 11.53 -0.72
C GLN A 453 10.34 12.06 0.12
N LEU A 454 10.65 12.83 1.15
CA LEU A 454 9.66 13.48 2.00
C LEU A 454 8.85 14.52 1.21
N ILE A 455 9.51 15.40 0.45
CA ILE A 455 8.85 16.44 -0.35
C ILE A 455 7.94 15.82 -1.41
N LEU A 456 8.39 14.79 -2.12
CA LEU A 456 7.60 14.12 -3.15
C LEU A 456 6.38 13.44 -2.54
N THR A 457 6.54 12.71 -1.45
CA THR A 457 5.41 12.04 -0.78
C THR A 457 4.39 13.05 -0.28
N VAL A 458 4.84 14.10 0.41
CA VAL A 458 3.96 15.17 0.89
C VAL A 458 3.31 15.91 -0.28
N GLY A 459 4.04 16.18 -1.36
CA GLY A 459 3.55 16.82 -2.58
C GLY A 459 2.43 16.02 -3.25
N ILE A 460 2.59 14.70 -3.37
CA ILE A 460 1.58 13.80 -3.93
C ILE A 460 0.31 13.82 -3.07
N ILE A 461 0.45 13.72 -1.75
CA ILE A 461 -0.70 13.76 -0.84
C ILE A 461 -1.37 15.14 -0.87
N TRP A 462 -0.60 16.22 -0.98
CA TRP A 462 -1.16 17.56 -1.10
C TRP A 462 -1.96 17.72 -2.40
N LYS A 463 -1.43 17.21 -3.51
CA LYS A 463 -2.06 17.23 -4.85
C LYS A 463 -3.03 16.09 -5.14
N ARG A 464 -3.33 15.24 -4.15
CA ARG A 464 -4.23 14.08 -4.30
C ARG A 464 -5.56 14.43 -4.96
N ASN A 465 -6.17 15.57 -4.66
CA ASN A 465 -7.47 15.96 -5.23
C ASN A 465 -7.41 16.17 -6.74
N GLU A 466 -6.30 16.73 -7.25
CA GLU A 466 -6.09 16.94 -8.69
C GLU A 466 -5.85 15.60 -9.39
N LEU A 467 -5.05 14.72 -8.77
CA LEU A 467 -4.76 13.37 -9.27
C LEU A 467 -6.03 12.50 -9.32
N ILE A 468 -6.79 12.49 -8.23
CA ILE A 468 -8.13 11.86 -8.15
C ILE A 468 -9.04 12.47 -9.22
N GLY A 469 -8.97 13.78 -9.44
CA GLY A 469 -9.74 14.50 -10.46
C GLY A 469 -9.43 14.06 -11.90
N ILE A 470 -8.20 13.69 -12.23
CA ILE A 470 -7.84 13.16 -13.55
C ILE A 470 -8.44 11.78 -13.77
N VAL A 471 -8.36 10.91 -12.76
CA VAL A 471 -8.95 9.56 -12.81
C VAL A 471 -10.48 9.67 -12.91
N ASN A 472 -11.09 10.53 -12.08
CA ASN A 472 -12.52 10.79 -12.11
C ASN A 472 -12.97 11.54 -13.37
N GLY A 473 -12.11 12.34 -14.00
CA GLY A 473 -12.41 13.02 -15.28
C GLY A 473 -12.34 12.07 -16.48
N SER A 474 -11.44 11.08 -16.43
CA SER A 474 -11.37 10.00 -17.42
C SER A 474 -12.56 9.02 -17.30
N LEU A 475 -12.90 8.60 -16.08
CA LEU A 475 -14.13 7.84 -15.78
C LEU A 475 -15.40 8.70 -15.94
N GLY A 476 -15.31 10.01 -15.72
CA GLY A 476 -16.39 10.96 -15.89
C GLY A 476 -16.79 11.16 -17.35
N LYS A 477 -15.88 10.91 -18.30
CA LYS A 477 -16.20 10.86 -19.73
C LYS A 477 -17.10 9.67 -20.11
N PHE A 478 -17.11 8.58 -19.33
CA PHE A 478 -18.13 7.53 -19.45
C PHE A 478 -19.51 8.03 -19.00
N THR A 479 -19.59 8.90 -17.99
CA THR A 479 -20.85 9.51 -17.54
C THR A 479 -21.30 10.72 -18.37
N GLN A 480 -20.38 11.45 -19.01
CA GLN A 480 -20.73 12.55 -19.92
C GLN A 480 -21.41 12.05 -21.21
N TYR A 481 -21.26 10.77 -21.56
CA TYR A 481 -22.06 10.13 -22.61
C TYR A 481 -23.52 9.86 -22.18
N THR A 482 -23.84 9.99 -20.90
CA THR A 482 -25.20 9.80 -20.35
C THR A 482 -25.86 11.10 -19.88
N ASP A 483 -25.08 12.14 -19.57
CA ASP A 483 -25.61 13.43 -19.12
C ASP A 483 -26.10 14.33 -20.27
N ASN A 484 -25.72 13.99 -21.51
CA ASN A 484 -26.21 14.65 -22.72
C ASN A 484 -27.48 13.98 -23.28
N SER A 485 -28.39 13.54 -22.40
CA SER A 485 -29.66 12.89 -22.76
C SER A 485 -30.52 13.75 -23.70
N LYS A 486 -30.39 15.08 -23.64
CA LYS A 486 -31.02 16.03 -24.57
C LYS A 486 -30.42 16.00 -25.99
N ASP A 487 -29.15 15.63 -26.13
CA ASP A 487 -28.50 15.47 -27.44
C ASP A 487 -28.75 14.09 -28.03
N ILE A 488 -28.85 13.04 -27.20
CA ILE A 488 -29.25 11.70 -27.66
C ILE A 488 -30.70 11.72 -28.13
N SER A 489 -31.62 12.37 -27.41
CA SER A 489 -33.01 12.52 -27.87
C SER A 489 -33.13 13.35 -29.15
N LYS A 490 -32.28 14.37 -29.33
CA LYS A 490 -32.21 15.18 -30.56
C LYS A 490 -31.60 14.42 -31.74
N GLN A 491 -30.58 13.60 -31.51
CA GLN A 491 -30.02 12.75 -32.55
C GLN A 491 -31.02 11.67 -32.96
N PHE A 492 -31.66 11.03 -31.99
CA PHE A 492 -32.66 9.99 -32.26
C PHE A 492 -33.90 10.55 -32.96
N SER A 493 -34.37 11.75 -32.58
CA SER A 493 -35.46 12.42 -33.29
C SER A 493 -35.07 12.82 -34.72
N LYS A 494 -33.82 13.26 -34.94
CA LYS A 494 -33.30 13.58 -36.28
C LYS A 494 -33.16 12.33 -37.16
N TYR A 495 -32.76 11.19 -36.59
CA TYR A 495 -32.72 9.90 -37.29
C TYR A 495 -34.11 9.38 -37.61
N LEU A 496 -35.06 9.45 -36.68
CA LEU A 496 -36.46 9.08 -36.93
C LEU A 496 -37.10 9.99 -37.98
N GLN A 497 -36.86 11.29 -37.94
CA GLN A 497 -37.40 12.26 -38.90
C GLN A 497 -36.83 12.06 -40.30
N ASN A 498 -35.55 11.68 -40.41
CA ASN A 498 -34.92 11.29 -41.68
C ASN A 498 -35.41 9.92 -42.19
N ALA A 499 -35.73 8.99 -41.29
CA ALA A 499 -36.30 7.70 -41.64
C ALA A 499 -37.76 7.86 -42.12
N THR A 500 -38.57 8.69 -41.46
CA THR A 500 -39.95 8.96 -41.87
C THR A 500 -40.02 9.71 -43.20
N THR A 501 -39.14 10.69 -43.46
CA THR A 501 -39.08 11.36 -44.78
C THR A 501 -38.57 10.45 -45.90
N ARG A 502 -37.77 9.43 -45.59
CA ARG A 502 -37.39 8.40 -46.55
C ARG A 502 -38.52 7.40 -46.82
N ILE A 503 -39.33 7.08 -45.82
CA ILE A 503 -40.51 6.22 -45.96
C ILE A 503 -41.65 6.95 -46.71
N GLU A 504 -41.83 8.25 -46.49
CA GLU A 504 -42.83 9.07 -47.20
C GLU A 504 -42.50 9.26 -48.69
N LYS A 505 -41.23 9.07 -49.08
CA LYS A 505 -40.79 9.00 -50.49
C LYS A 505 -41.03 7.65 -51.15
N ILE A 506 -41.42 6.62 -50.39
CA ILE A 506 -41.87 5.34 -50.94
C ILE A 506 -43.38 5.47 -51.18
N ARG A 507 -43.76 6.15 -52.26
CA ARG A 507 -45.11 5.99 -52.83
C ARG A 507 -45.20 4.59 -53.42
N PHE A 508 -46.03 3.73 -52.83
CA PHE A 508 -46.49 2.53 -53.52
C PHE A 508 -47.37 2.96 -54.71
N PRO A 509 -47.04 2.60 -55.95
CA PRO A 509 -47.98 2.76 -57.06
C PRO A 509 -49.22 1.89 -56.80
N ARG A 510 -50.40 2.43 -57.12
CA ARG A 510 -51.68 1.72 -57.04
C ARG A 510 -51.72 0.51 -57.95
#